data_AF-I2N6L3-F1
#
_entry.id   AF-I2N6L3-F1
#
_cell.length_a   1.000
_cell.length_b   1.000
_cell.length_c   1.000
_cell.angle_alpha   90.00
_cell.angle_beta   90.00
_cell.angle_gamma   90.00
#
_symmetry.space_group_name_H-M   'P 1'
#
loop_
_entity.id
_entity.type
_entity.pdbx_description
1 polymer ?
#
loop_
_entity_poly.entity_id
_entity_poly.type
_entity_poly.pdbx_seq_one_letter_code
_entity_poly.pdbx_strand_id
1 'polypeptide(L)'
;MPPVGFRRQAPPDLMVRLLAALQLDLYSVTEVYDDLNDLVGEHATNEPGTEAVQRLAAALDHILLRIQAPELAVRCPPDVIHRAQRARECAHSAGARLSVAEARGVALAVLNLLDLVGEQL
;
A
#
# COMPACT_ATOMS: atom_id res chain seq x y z
N MET A 1 -0.43 31.55 -7.37
CA MET A 1 -0.37 30.26 -6.65
C MET A 1 -0.95 29.20 -7.57
N PRO A 2 -0.18 28.22 -8.06
CA PRO A 2 -0.77 27.12 -8.82
C PRO A 2 -1.51 26.17 -7.85
N PRO A 3 -2.58 25.51 -8.30
CA PRO A 3 -3.28 24.54 -7.47
C PRO A 3 -2.39 23.31 -7.27
N VAL A 4 -2.35 22.80 -6.04
CA VAL A 4 -1.75 21.51 -5.70
C VAL A 4 -2.58 20.44 -6.40
N GLY A 5 -2.14 20.05 -7.60
CA GLY A 5 -2.75 18.99 -8.38
C GLY A 5 -2.61 17.67 -7.65
N PHE A 6 -3.73 17.14 -7.19
CA PHE A 6 -3.85 15.81 -6.61
C PHE A 6 -3.36 14.76 -7.61
N ARG A 7 -2.44 13.91 -7.11
CA ARG A 7 -2.13 12.53 -7.49
C ARG A 7 -2.44 12.14 -8.93
N ARG A 8 -1.40 11.95 -9.74
CA ARG A 8 -1.44 10.93 -10.79
C ARG A 8 -1.64 9.60 -10.08
N GLN A 9 -2.86 9.10 -10.01
CA GLN A 9 -3.07 7.68 -9.76
C GLN A 9 -2.26 6.94 -10.82
N ALA A 10 -1.35 6.06 -10.38
CA ALA A 10 -0.71 5.12 -11.27
C ALA A 10 -1.79 4.45 -12.14
N PRO A 11 -1.64 4.38 -13.47
CA PRO A 11 -2.62 3.68 -14.29
C PRO A 11 -2.78 2.26 -13.76
N PRO A 12 -3.99 1.66 -13.79
CA PRO A 12 -4.25 0.35 -13.19
C PRO A 12 -3.24 -0.72 -13.64
N ASP A 13 -2.84 -0.65 -14.91
CA ASP A 13 -1.84 -1.51 -15.53
C ASP A 13 -0.44 -1.38 -14.91
N LEU A 14 -0.07 -0.19 -14.42
CA LEU A 14 1.17 0.03 -13.69
C LEU A 14 1.10 -0.67 -12.34
N MET A 15 0.07 -0.41 -11.52
CA MET A 15 -0.08 -1.06 -10.21
C MET A 15 -0.07 -2.59 -10.29
N VAL A 16 -0.76 -3.18 -11.27
CA VAL A 16 -0.77 -4.63 -11.50
C VAL A 16 0.64 -5.15 -11.80
N ARG A 17 1.42 -4.45 -12.64
CA ARG A 17 2.82 -4.82 -12.92
C ARG A 17 3.70 -4.70 -11.69
N LEU A 18 3.48 -3.69 -10.85
CA LEU A 18 4.27 -3.49 -9.62
C LEU A 18 4.04 -4.58 -8.60
N LEU A 19 2.77 -4.93 -8.37
CA LEU A 19 2.40 -6.02 -7.48
C LEU A 19 2.94 -7.37 -7.97
N ALA A 20 2.87 -7.62 -9.28
CA ALA A 20 3.45 -8.81 -9.91
C ALA A 20 4.98 -8.85 -9.79
N ALA A 21 5.67 -7.74 -10.04
CA ALA A 21 7.13 -7.65 -9.97
C ALA A 21 7.67 -7.67 -8.54
N LEU A 22 6.84 -7.32 -7.56
CA LEU A 22 7.12 -7.54 -6.15
C LEU A 22 6.99 -9.02 -5.74
N GLN A 23 6.57 -9.91 -6.65
CA GLN A 23 6.32 -11.33 -6.38
C GLN A 23 5.42 -11.50 -5.17
N LEU A 24 4.32 -10.75 -5.12
CA LEU A 24 3.26 -10.98 -4.14
C LEU A 24 2.49 -12.27 -4.47
N ASP A 25 3.15 -13.35 -4.91
CA ASP A 25 2.55 -14.63 -5.33
C ASP A 25 1.69 -15.31 -4.24
N LEU A 26 1.80 -14.85 -2.99
CA LEU A 26 0.93 -15.25 -1.89
C LEU A 26 -0.48 -14.63 -1.95
N TYR A 27 -0.67 -13.57 -2.74
CA TYR A 27 -1.92 -12.82 -2.89
C TYR A 27 -2.25 -12.66 -4.38
N SER A 28 -3.52 -12.77 -4.75
CA SER A 28 -3.89 -12.39 -6.11
C SER A 28 -3.66 -10.89 -6.29
N VAL A 29 -2.91 -10.49 -7.31
CA VAL A 29 -2.68 -9.08 -7.66
C VAL A 29 -4.00 -8.31 -7.80
N THR A 30 -5.04 -8.97 -8.30
CA THR A 30 -6.39 -8.39 -8.41
C THR A 30 -7.00 -8.10 -7.05
N GLU A 31 -6.80 -8.97 -6.06
CA GLU A 31 -7.36 -8.80 -4.72
C GLU A 31 -6.72 -7.62 -3.97
N VAL A 32 -5.40 -7.46 -4.07
CA VAL A 32 -4.71 -6.32 -3.46
C VAL A 32 -5.14 -5.01 -4.13
N TYR A 33 -5.36 -5.03 -5.44
CA TYR A 33 -5.85 -3.86 -6.16
C TYR A 33 -7.28 -3.51 -5.75
N ASP A 34 -8.16 -4.50 -5.66
CA ASP A 34 -9.55 -4.33 -5.22
C ASP A 34 -9.59 -3.78 -3.79
N ASP A 35 -8.79 -4.33 -2.87
CA ASP A 35 -8.68 -3.84 -1.49
C ASP A 35 -8.21 -2.38 -1.40
N LEU A 36 -7.25 -1.99 -2.25
CA LEU A 36 -6.80 -0.61 -2.35
C LEU A 36 -7.90 0.29 -2.89
N ASN A 37 -8.61 -0.14 -3.94
CA ASN A 37 -9.70 0.63 -4.51
C ASN A 37 -10.88 0.79 -3.52
N ASP A 38 -11.17 -0.26 -2.73
CA ASP A 38 -12.22 -0.25 -1.72
C ASP A 38 -11.90 0.64 -0.52
N LEU A 39 -10.63 0.93 -0.25
CA LEU A 39 -10.24 1.76 0.89
C LEU A 39 -9.94 3.21 0.52
N VAL A 40 -9.34 3.43 -0.64
CA VAL A 40 -8.79 4.73 -1.06
C VAL A 40 -9.19 5.14 -2.47
N GLY A 41 -9.96 4.32 -3.19
CA GLY A 41 -10.54 4.64 -4.48
C GLY A 41 -11.75 5.57 -4.41
N GLU A 42 -12.34 5.86 -5.58
CA GLU A 42 -13.47 6.80 -5.72
C GLU A 42 -14.74 6.34 -4.99
N HIS A 43 -14.89 5.03 -4.78
CA HIS A 43 -16.02 4.41 -4.12
C HIS A 43 -15.62 3.78 -2.77
N ALA A 44 -14.73 4.45 -2.04
CA ALA A 44 -14.19 3.91 -0.80
C ALA A 44 -15.30 3.53 0.20
N THR A 45 -15.23 2.30 0.69
CA THR A 45 -16.13 1.73 1.70
C THR A 45 -15.98 2.44 3.04
N ASN A 46 -17.08 2.51 3.79
CA ASN A 46 -17.10 3.03 5.16
C ASN A 46 -16.89 1.94 6.21
N GLU A 47 -16.88 0.68 5.80
CA GLU A 47 -16.64 -0.47 6.66
C GLU A 47 -15.59 -1.35 6.00
N PRO A 48 -14.30 -1.16 6.35
CA PRO A 48 -13.24 -1.95 5.76
C PRO A 48 -13.36 -3.40 6.24
N GLY A 49 -13.42 -4.35 5.30
CA GLY A 49 -13.40 -5.77 5.64
C GLY A 49 -12.10 -6.12 6.36
N THR A 50 -12.19 -6.87 7.47
CA THR A 50 -11.01 -7.32 8.23
C THR A 50 -10.01 -8.06 7.34
N GLU A 51 -10.49 -8.86 6.39
CA GLU A 51 -9.66 -9.61 5.44
C GLU A 51 -8.89 -8.68 4.49
N ALA A 52 -9.53 -7.64 3.96
CA ALA A 52 -8.89 -6.66 3.09
C ALA A 52 -7.71 -5.96 3.80
N VAL A 53 -7.93 -5.54 5.05
CA VAL A 53 -6.88 -4.87 5.83
C VAL A 53 -5.74 -5.83 6.17
N GLN A 54 -6.03 -7.11 6.44
CA GLN A 54 -5.01 -8.14 6.67
C GLN A 54 -4.19 -8.42 5.40
N ARG A 55 -4.82 -8.54 4.23
CA ARG A 55 -4.11 -8.70 2.95
C ARG A 55 -3.20 -7.51 2.68
N LEU A 56 -3.68 -6.29 2.91
CA LEU A 56 -2.85 -5.09 2.73
C LEU A 56 -1.72 -4.98 3.75
N ALA A 57 -1.93 -5.39 5.01
CA ALA A 57 -0.89 -5.44 6.02
C ALA A 57 0.22 -6.42 5.62
N ALA A 58 -0.15 -7.58 5.10
CA ALA A 58 0.81 -8.57 4.64
C ALA A 58 1.53 -8.16 3.35
N ALA A 59 0.83 -7.51 2.42
CA ALA A 59 1.47 -6.87 1.26
C ALA A 59 2.48 -5.80 1.70
N LEU A 60 2.12 -5.00 2.71
CA LEU A 60 3.00 -3.98 3.30
C LEU A 60 4.26 -4.61 3.92
N ASP A 61 4.13 -5.71 4.66
CA ASP A 61 5.27 -6.47 5.19
C ASP A 61 6.22 -6.92 4.09
N HIS A 62 5.67 -7.51 3.02
CA HIS A 62 6.45 -8.04 1.91
C HIS A 62 7.19 -6.92 1.17
N ILE A 63 6.52 -5.80 0.91
CA ILE A 63 7.12 -4.63 0.29
C ILE A 63 8.26 -4.07 1.17
N LEU A 64 8.02 -3.93 2.48
CA LEU A 64 9.05 -3.45 3.42
C LEU A 64 10.27 -4.39 3.48
N LEU A 65 10.07 -5.70 3.39
CA LEU A 65 11.16 -6.68 3.31
C LEU A 65 11.96 -6.51 2.02
N ARG A 66 11.27 -6.31 0.89
CA ARG A 66 11.92 -6.07 -0.42
C ARG A 66 12.70 -4.76 -0.45
N ILE A 67 12.19 -3.70 0.19
CA ILE A 67 12.86 -2.39 0.26
C ILE A 67 14.18 -2.45 1.04
N GLN A 68 14.40 -3.44 1.91
CA GLN A 68 15.70 -3.63 2.56
C GLN A 68 16.82 -3.97 1.56
N ALA A 69 16.48 -4.35 0.32
CA ALA A 69 17.45 -4.46 -0.77
C ALA A 69 18.05 -3.07 -1.08
N PRO A 70 19.39 -2.94 -1.21
CA PRO A 70 20.08 -1.65 -1.36
C PRO A 70 19.55 -0.79 -2.52
N GLU A 71 19.16 -1.42 -3.63
CA GLU A 71 18.68 -0.78 -4.84
C GLU A 71 17.33 -0.07 -4.65
N LEU A 72 16.49 -0.60 -3.76
CA LEU A 72 15.16 -0.08 -3.43
C LEU A 72 15.20 0.85 -2.20
N ALA A 73 16.09 0.57 -1.24
CA ALA A 73 16.26 1.38 -0.03
C ALA A 73 16.59 2.85 -0.35
N VAL A 74 17.46 3.10 -1.34
CA VAL A 74 17.86 4.45 -1.76
C VAL A 74 16.70 5.27 -2.32
N ARG A 75 15.62 4.61 -2.76
CA ARG A 75 14.45 5.24 -3.40
C ARG A 75 13.33 5.51 -2.44
N CYS A 76 13.37 4.90 -1.27
CA CYS A 76 12.34 5.03 -0.26
C CYS A 76 12.81 6.04 0.79
N PRO A 77 12.22 7.25 0.83
CA PRO A 77 12.55 8.22 1.86
C PRO A 77 12.33 7.62 3.26
N PRO A 78 13.20 7.93 4.24
CA PRO A 78 13.12 7.34 5.57
C PRO A 78 11.81 7.69 6.29
N ASP A 79 11.20 8.84 5.99
CA ASP A 79 9.89 9.22 6.52
C ASP A 79 8.76 8.34 5.97
N VAL A 80 8.84 7.92 4.69
CA VAL A 80 7.86 7.02 4.08
C VAL A 80 7.99 5.62 4.70
N ILE A 81 9.23 5.13 4.86
CA ILE A 81 9.49 3.84 5.53
C ILE A 81 8.96 3.87 6.96
N HIS A 82 9.22 4.93 7.72
CA HIS A 82 8.73 5.07 9.09
C HIS A 82 7.20 5.12 9.16
N ARG A 83 6.53 5.84 8.23
CA ARG A 83 5.06 5.83 8.13
C ARG A 83 4.52 4.44 7.83
N ALA A 84 5.15 3.72 6.91
CA ALA A 84 4.78 2.35 6.57
C ALA A 84 4.97 1.38 7.75
N GLN A 85 6.07 1.48 8.48
CA GLN A 85 6.32 0.69 9.70
C GLN A 85 5.25 0.97 10.77
N ARG A 86 4.87 2.24 10.98
CA ARG A 86 3.79 2.59 11.92
C ARG A 86 2.43 2.05 11.47
N ALA A 87 2.12 2.13 10.18
CA ALA A 87 0.87 1.60 9.63
C ALA A 87 0.77 0.07 9.81
N ARG A 88 1.88 -0.63 9.59
CA ARG A 88 2.03 -2.07 9.82
C ARG A 88 1.86 -2.45 11.29
N GLU A 89 2.53 -1.72 12.19
CA GLU A 89 2.37 -1.93 13.63
C GLU A 89 0.91 -1.73 14.07
N CYS A 90 0.26 -0.68 13.57
CA CYS A 90 -1.17 -0.43 13.80
C CYS A 90 -2.03 -1.61 13.31
N ALA A 91 -1.79 -2.08 12.08
CA ALA A 91 -2.53 -3.20 11.51
C ALA A 91 -2.38 -4.50 12.34
N HIS A 92 -1.16 -4.80 12.82
CA HIS A 92 -0.88 -6.02 13.58
C HIS A 92 -1.36 -5.95 15.03
N SER A 93 -1.31 -4.77 15.65
CA SER A 93 -1.72 -4.58 17.05
C SER A 93 -3.24 -4.44 17.22
N ALA A 94 -3.94 -3.93 16.20
CA ALA A 94 -5.38 -3.69 16.27
C ALA A 94 -6.24 -4.92 15.91
N GLY A 95 -5.68 -5.94 15.26
CA GLY A 95 -6.45 -7.12 14.83
C GLY A 95 -7.67 -6.74 13.98
N ALA A 96 -8.85 -7.29 14.31
CA ALA A 96 -10.12 -7.05 13.58
C ALA A 96 -10.84 -5.72 13.90
N ARG A 97 -10.21 -4.78 14.60
CA ARG A 97 -10.87 -3.55 15.12
C ARG A 97 -10.25 -2.25 14.62
N LEU A 98 -9.66 -2.25 13.43
CA LEU A 98 -9.14 -1.03 12.82
C LEU A 98 -10.30 -0.09 12.46
N SER A 99 -10.16 1.19 12.80
CA SER A 99 -11.04 2.22 12.29
C SER A 99 -10.83 2.42 10.79
N VAL A 100 -11.82 2.99 10.12
CA VAL A 100 -11.75 3.33 8.68
C VAL A 100 -10.52 4.20 8.38
N ALA A 101 -10.20 5.14 9.28
CA ALA A 101 -9.05 6.02 9.12
C ALA A 101 -7.72 5.26 9.19
N GLU A 102 -7.61 4.27 10.08
CA GLU A 102 -6.42 3.42 10.21
C GLU A 102 -6.28 2.48 9.02
N ALA A 103 -7.38 1.83 8.59
CA ALA A 103 -7.40 0.99 7.40
C ALA A 103 -6.98 1.77 6.14
N ARG A 104 -7.47 3.01 5.98
CA ARG A 104 -7.00 3.92 4.93
C ARG A 104 -5.54 4.28 5.06
N GLY A 105 -5.05 4.46 6.29
CA GLY A 105 -3.63 4.68 6.56
C GLY A 105 -2.75 3.54 6.05
N VAL A 106 -3.18 2.28 6.25
CA VAL A 106 -2.50 1.09 5.73
C VAL A 106 -2.51 1.08 4.20
N ALA A 107 -3.67 1.29 3.57
CA ALA A 107 -3.79 1.32 2.12
C ALA A 107 -2.92 2.42 1.48
N LEU A 108 -2.88 3.61 2.08
CA LEU A 108 -2.02 4.71 1.62
C LEU A 108 -0.53 4.40 1.80
N ALA A 109 -0.14 3.68 2.85
CA ALA A 109 1.24 3.25 3.03
C ALA A 109 1.67 2.27 1.93
N VAL A 110 0.81 1.29 1.60
CA VAL A 110 1.03 0.36 0.50
C VAL A 110 1.17 1.11 -0.83
N LEU A 111 0.22 1.99 -1.18
CA LEU A 111 0.27 2.77 -2.41
C LEU A 111 1.54 3.63 -2.53
N ASN A 112 1.90 4.37 -1.48
CA ASN A 112 3.09 5.21 -1.51
C ASN A 112 4.36 4.40 -1.75
N LEU A 113 4.47 3.21 -1.15
CA LEU A 113 5.63 2.35 -1.39
C LEU A 113 5.61 1.73 -2.78
N LEU A 114 4.44 1.34 -3.29
CA LEU A 114 4.30 0.85 -4.67
C LEU A 114 4.73 1.93 -5.67
N ASP A 115 4.26 3.17 -5.51
CA ASP A 115 4.64 4.29 -6.38
C ASP A 115 6.17 4.50 -6.39
N LEU A 116 6.82 4.44 -5.24
CA LEU A 116 8.28 4.65 -5.13
C LEU A 116 9.10 3.50 -5.70
N VAL A 117 8.63 2.25 -5.53
CA VAL A 117 9.31 1.07 -6.07
C VAL A 117 9.05 0.93 -7.57
N GLY A 118 7.90 1.43 -8.03
CA GLY A 118 7.40 1.15 -9.35
C GLY A 118 7.86 2.01 -10.50
N GLU A 119 8.53 3.12 -10.23
CA GLU A 119 9.12 3.95 -11.29
C GLU A 119 10.25 3.24 -12.07
N GLN A 120 10.70 2.02 -11.69
CA GLN A 120 11.71 1.28 -12.46
C GLN A 120 11.55 -0.26 -12.49
N LEU A 121 10.32 -0.77 -12.36
CA LEU A 121 10.00 -2.15 -12.75
C LEU A 121 9.51 -2.18 -14.20
#